data_AF-A0A820FC31-F1
#
_entry.id   AF-A0A820FC31-F1
#
_cell.length_a   1.000
_cell.length_b   1.000
_cell.length_c   1.000
_cell.angle_alpha   90.00
_cell.angle_beta   90.00
_cell.angle_gamma   90.00
#
_symmetry.space_group_name_H-M   'P 1'
#
loop_
_entity.id
_entity.type
_entity.pdbx_description
1 polymer ?
#
loop_
_entity_poly.entity_id
_entity_poly.type
_entity_poly.pdbx_seq_one_letter_code
_entity_poly.pdbx_strand_id
1 'polypeptide(L)'
;VHWRKCCNIKLAHRLTAIFTIIWILQGIPYVVFYNHIISPSKNTTTCEITNEKFSEYLIYGYYFTISNLLPFISIIFGFMAYYNARHLSHRTVPLIRHELDKQLTVMVLVEVLINFCTVLPFGITYMFSKITATSSDSVFQAKIRFAASVTLSFYYLSCASPFYTYICVSQRFRQQL
;
A
#
# COMPACT_ATOMS: atom_id res chain seq x y z
N VAL A 1 -2.41 33.99 2.11
CA VAL A 1 -3.84 33.92 1.74
C VAL A 1 -4.11 32.93 0.59
N HIS A 2 -3.23 32.81 -0.41
CA HIS A 2 -3.43 31.90 -1.56
C HIS A 2 -3.51 30.40 -1.19
N TRP A 3 -2.65 29.90 -0.29
CA TRP A 3 -2.63 28.49 0.13
C TRP A 3 -3.93 27.98 0.80
N ARG A 4 -4.68 28.86 1.47
CA ARG A 4 -5.99 28.49 2.08
C ARG A 4 -7.07 28.20 1.04
N LYS A 5 -6.96 28.72 -0.19
CA LYS A 5 -7.92 28.42 -1.27
C LYS A 5 -7.75 27.01 -1.84
N CYS A 6 -6.55 26.42 -1.77
CA CYS A 6 -6.28 25.05 -2.22
C CYS A 6 -6.82 23.99 -1.24
N CYS A 7 -6.85 24.26 0.07
CA CYS A 7 -7.48 23.37 1.06
C CYS A 7 -9.00 23.59 1.15
N ASN A 8 -9.70 23.42 0.04
CA ASN A 8 -11.17 23.49 0.02
C ASN A 8 -11.76 22.10 0.24
N ILE A 9 -12.68 21.97 1.21
CA ILE A 9 -13.36 20.70 1.50
C ILE A 9 -14.11 20.15 0.27
N LYS A 10 -14.58 21.03 -0.63
CA LYS A 10 -15.19 20.64 -1.91
C LYS A 10 -14.18 19.99 -2.86
N LEU A 11 -12.93 20.47 -2.86
CA LEU A 11 -11.86 19.86 -3.65
C LEU A 11 -11.49 18.50 -3.08
N ALA A 12 -11.37 18.39 -1.76
CA ALA A 12 -11.12 17.11 -1.10
C ALA A 12 -12.19 16.06 -1.47
N HIS A 13 -13.48 16.40 -1.40
CA HIS A 13 -14.56 15.50 -1.82
C HIS A 13 -14.46 15.09 -3.29
N ARG A 14 -14.17 16.03 -4.20
CA ARG A 14 -13.99 15.73 -5.62
C ARG A 14 -12.81 14.78 -5.86
N LEU A 15 -11.68 15.05 -5.21
CA LEU A 15 -10.50 14.18 -5.31
C LEU A 15 -10.80 12.79 -4.76
N THR A 16 -11.42 12.69 -3.58
CA THR A 16 -11.82 11.40 -3.01
C THR A 16 -12.74 10.63 -3.95
N ALA A 17 -13.78 11.27 -4.52
CA ALA A 17 -14.67 10.62 -5.47
C ALA A 17 -13.94 10.11 -6.73
N ILE A 18 -13.05 10.92 -7.30
CA ILE A 18 -12.22 10.53 -8.45
C ILE A 18 -11.34 9.33 -8.09
N PHE A 19 -10.65 9.36 -6.95
CA PHE A 19 -9.81 8.25 -6.50
C PHE A 19 -10.62 6.99 -6.26
N THR A 20 -11.80 7.09 -5.63
CA THR A 20 -12.69 5.94 -5.43
C THR A 20 -13.09 5.30 -6.77
N ILE A 21 -13.44 6.11 -7.78
CA ILE A 21 -13.78 5.59 -9.12
C ILE A 21 -12.57 4.91 -9.75
N ILE A 22 -11.39 5.51 -9.69
CA ILE A 22 -10.14 4.92 -10.22
C ILE A 22 -9.87 3.57 -9.55
N TRP A 23 -9.99 3.48 -8.22
CA TRP A 23 -9.79 2.23 -7.48
C TRP A 23 -10.81 1.15 -7.81
N ILE A 24 -12.08 1.51 -8.04
CA ILE A 24 -13.10 0.57 -8.49
C ILE A 24 -12.75 0.03 -9.89
N LEU A 25 -12.41 0.92 -10.82
CA LEU A 25 -12.02 0.54 -12.18
C LEU A 25 -10.79 -0.37 -12.18
N GLN A 26 -9.82 -0.06 -11.31
CA GLN A 26 -8.63 -0.87 -11.10
C GLN A 26 -8.93 -2.28 -10.55
N GLY A 27 -10.03 -2.44 -9.81
CA GLY A 27 -10.48 -3.73 -9.26
C GLY A 27 -11.13 -4.64 -10.30
N ILE A 28 -11.73 -4.11 -11.36
CA ILE A 28 -12.45 -4.89 -12.38
C ILE A 28 -11.57 -5.97 -13.03
N PRO A 29 -10.33 -5.67 -13.48
CA PRO A 29 -9.43 -6.69 -14.05
C PRO A 29 -9.18 -7.89 -13.14
N TYR A 30 -9.13 -7.69 -11.81
CA TYR A 30 -8.94 -8.79 -10.87
C TYR A 30 -10.11 -9.79 -10.91
N VAL A 31 -11.35 -9.31 -11.07
CA VAL A 31 -12.53 -10.17 -11.16
C VAL A 31 -12.58 -10.93 -12.48
N VAL A 32 -12.09 -10.31 -13.57
CA VAL A 32 -12.18 -10.87 -14.92
C VAL A 32 -11.06 -11.88 -15.22
N PHE A 33 -9.83 -11.62 -14.76
CA PHE A 33 -8.66 -12.38 -15.18
C PHE A 33 -8.17 -13.41 -14.15
N TYR A 34 -8.71 -13.42 -12.93
CA TYR A 34 -8.48 -14.53 -11.99
C TYR A 34 -9.48 -15.64 -12.26
N ASN A 35 -8.98 -16.86 -12.48
CA ASN A 35 -9.82 -18.03 -12.68
C ASN A 35 -9.34 -19.20 -11.82
N HIS A 36 -10.27 -20.12 -11.55
CA HIS A 36 -9.98 -21.39 -10.91
C HIS A 36 -9.42 -22.38 -11.94
N ILE A 37 -8.16 -22.76 -11.78
CA ILE A 37 -7.50 -23.76 -12.61
C ILE A 37 -7.43 -25.06 -11.81
N ILE A 38 -7.99 -26.13 -12.37
CA ILE A 38 -7.91 -27.46 -11.78
C ILE A 38 -6.61 -28.09 -12.29
N SER A 39 -5.66 -28.34 -11.39
CA SER A 39 -4.41 -29.01 -11.77
C SER A 39 -4.68 -30.50 -12.02
N PRO A 40 -4.51 -31.00 -13.26
CA PRO A 40 -4.88 -32.38 -13.62
C PRO A 40 -4.03 -33.44 -12.91
N SER A 41 -2.88 -33.06 -12.32
CA SER A 41 -1.97 -33.98 -11.64
C SER A 41 -2.22 -34.08 -10.12
N LYS A 42 -2.92 -33.13 -9.51
CA LYS A 42 -3.07 -33.04 -8.05
C LYS A 42 -4.52 -32.95 -7.57
N ASN A 43 -5.49 -32.82 -8.49
CA ASN A 43 -6.90 -32.54 -8.16
C ASN A 43 -7.09 -31.34 -7.21
N THR A 44 -6.11 -30.43 -7.17
CA THR A 44 -6.18 -29.20 -6.38
C THR A 44 -6.63 -28.05 -7.30
N THR A 45 -7.61 -27.28 -6.83
CA THR A 45 -8.06 -26.07 -7.52
C THR A 45 -7.22 -24.90 -7.02
N THR A 46 -6.44 -24.28 -7.91
CA THR A 46 -5.69 -23.04 -7.60
C THR A 46 -6.37 -21.84 -8.27
N CYS A 47 -6.23 -20.66 -7.66
CA CYS A 47 -6.71 -19.41 -8.25
C CYS A 47 -5.51 -18.70 -8.86
N GLU A 48 -5.47 -18.62 -10.18
CA GLU A 48 -4.33 -18.08 -10.91
C GLU A 48 -4.78 -17.11 -12.00
N ILE A 49 -3.86 -16.21 -12.36
CA ILE A 49 -4.07 -15.23 -13.41
C ILE A 49 -3.92 -15.95 -14.76
N THR A 50 -4.97 -15.95 -15.57
CA THR A 50 -4.95 -16.61 -16.88
C THR A 50 -4.36 -15.74 -17.98
N ASN A 51 -4.32 -14.42 -17.79
CA ASN A 51 -3.86 -13.47 -18.79
C ASN A 51 -2.44 -12.98 -18.49
N GLU A 52 -1.49 -13.28 -19.37
CA GLU A 52 -0.09 -12.88 -19.22
C GLU A 52 0.10 -11.35 -19.18
N LYS A 53 -0.65 -10.60 -19.99
CA LYS A 53 -0.59 -9.12 -19.99
C LYS A 53 -1.09 -8.52 -18.70
N PHE A 54 -2.12 -9.12 -18.09
CA PHE A 54 -2.56 -8.71 -16.77
C PHE A 54 -1.51 -9.06 -15.70
N SER A 55 -0.85 -10.22 -15.81
CA SER A 55 0.24 -10.58 -14.91
C SER A 55 1.42 -9.60 -15.01
N GLU A 56 1.83 -9.19 -16.21
CA GLU A 56 2.85 -8.15 -16.42
C GLU A 56 2.42 -6.82 -15.81
N TYR A 57 1.17 -6.41 -16.03
CA TYR A 57 0.60 -5.19 -15.47
C TYR A 57 0.63 -5.16 -13.93
N LEU A 58 0.26 -6.26 -13.27
CA LEU A 58 0.31 -6.34 -11.81
C LEU A 58 1.74 -6.18 -11.29
N ILE A 59 2.69 -6.83 -11.94
CA ILE A 59 4.09 -6.80 -11.56
C ILE A 59 4.68 -5.39 -11.70
N TYR A 60 4.63 -4.82 -12.90
CA TYR A 60 5.34 -3.58 -13.23
C TYR A 60 4.50 -2.33 -12.92
N GLY A 61 3.20 -2.40 -13.19
CA GLY A 61 2.27 -1.29 -12.96
C GLY A 61 1.87 -1.19 -11.49
N TYR A 62 1.29 -2.25 -10.94
CA TYR A 62 0.73 -2.20 -9.60
C TYR A 62 1.80 -2.31 -8.50
N TYR A 63 2.48 -3.45 -8.39
CA TYR A 63 3.41 -3.68 -7.30
C TYR A 63 4.60 -2.73 -7.35
N PHE A 64 5.24 -2.56 -8.50
CA PHE A 64 6.45 -1.73 -8.58
C PHE A 64 6.13 -0.22 -8.53
N THR A 65 5.14 0.24 -9.30
CA THR A 65 4.89 1.69 -9.43
C THR A 65 3.92 2.19 -8.37
N ILE A 66 2.70 1.65 -8.32
CA ILE A 66 1.64 2.16 -7.44
C ILE A 66 1.94 1.83 -5.97
N SER A 67 2.36 0.60 -5.68
CA SER A 67 2.55 0.15 -4.29
C SER A 67 3.92 0.47 -3.68
N ASN A 68 4.92 0.87 -4.47
CA ASN A 68 6.25 1.16 -3.95
C ASN A 68 6.75 2.57 -4.28
N LEU A 69 6.76 2.97 -5.56
CA LEU A 69 7.27 4.28 -5.97
C LEU A 69 6.42 5.44 -5.41
N LEU A 70 5.10 5.34 -5.47
CA LEU A 70 4.20 6.39 -5.02
C LEU A 70 4.22 6.57 -3.47
N PRO A 71 4.23 5.48 -2.68
CA PRO A 71 4.54 5.52 -1.24
C PRO A 71 5.87 6.16 -0.92
N PHE A 72 6.93 5.85 -1.67
CA PHE A 72 8.26 6.44 -1.44
C PHE A 72 8.24 7.97 -1.58
N ILE A 73 7.61 8.47 -2.64
CA ILE A 73 7.40 9.91 -2.84
C ILE A 73 6.56 10.50 -1.69
N SER A 74 5.54 9.77 -1.25
CA SER A 74 4.67 10.18 -0.13
C SER A 74 5.41 10.24 1.20
N ILE A 75 6.39 9.36 1.45
CA ILE A 75 7.26 9.41 2.63
C ILE A 75 8.11 10.68 2.60
N ILE A 76 8.71 11.02 1.45
CA ILE A 76 9.53 12.23 1.31
C ILE A 76 8.68 13.48 1.60
N PHE A 77 7.51 13.60 0.96
CA PHE A 77 6.61 14.72 1.20
C PHE A 77 6.06 14.74 2.62
N GLY A 78 5.75 13.57 3.20
CA GLY A 78 5.31 13.43 4.58
C GLY A 78 6.37 13.89 5.57
N PHE A 79 7.64 13.54 5.33
CA PHE A 79 8.77 13.98 6.15
C PHE A 79 9.00 15.50 6.02
N MET A 80 8.96 16.05 4.80
CA MET A 80 9.04 17.49 4.57
C MET A 80 7.88 18.23 5.25
N ALA A 81 6.66 17.70 5.17
CA ALA A 81 5.49 18.26 5.84
C ALA A 81 5.65 18.23 7.37
N TYR A 82 6.13 17.12 7.92
CA TYR A 82 6.42 16.99 9.34
C TYR A 82 7.49 17.98 9.81
N TYR A 83 8.59 18.12 9.07
CA TYR A 83 9.65 19.09 9.35
C TYR A 83 9.11 20.52 9.33
N ASN A 84 8.37 20.88 8.27
CA ASN A 84 7.76 22.20 8.14
C ASN A 84 6.76 22.48 9.27
N ALA A 85 5.93 21.51 9.65
CA ALA A 85 4.98 21.65 10.75
C ALA A 85 5.68 21.88 12.10
N ARG A 86 6.82 21.21 12.34
CA ARG A 86 7.64 21.39 13.54
C ARG A 86 8.31 22.77 13.58
N HIS A 87 8.81 23.26 12.44
CA HIS A 87 9.50 24.55 12.35
C HIS A 87 8.54 25.76 12.26
N LEU A 88 7.31 25.60 11.79
CA LEU A 88 6.29 26.66 11.79
C LEU A 88 5.66 26.95 13.17
N SER A 89 6.05 26.21 14.21
CA SER A 89 5.55 26.32 15.59
C SER A 89 5.57 27.74 16.18
N HIS A 90 6.34 28.66 15.60
CA HIS A 90 6.42 30.05 16.03
C HIS A 90 5.26 30.97 15.61
N ARG A 91 4.28 30.50 14.81
CA ARG A 91 3.15 31.34 14.33
C ARG A 91 1.77 30.83 14.78
N THR A 92 1.08 31.63 15.60
CA THR A 92 -0.38 31.91 15.72
C THR A 92 -1.42 30.92 15.16
N VAL A 93 -1.18 29.61 15.22
CA VAL A 93 -2.21 28.58 15.02
C VAL A 93 -2.58 28.03 16.40
N PRO A 94 -3.87 27.87 16.73
CA PRO A 94 -4.28 27.33 18.01
C PRO A 94 -3.66 25.94 18.23
N LEU A 95 -2.98 25.76 19.38
CA LEU A 95 -2.23 24.56 19.79
C LEU A 95 -2.99 23.24 19.53
N ILE A 96 -4.31 23.22 19.77
CA ILE A 96 -5.17 22.04 19.62
C ILE A 96 -5.25 21.56 18.15
N ARG A 97 -5.29 22.49 17.19
CA ARG A 97 -5.40 22.13 15.76
C ARG A 97 -4.06 21.62 15.21
N HIS A 98 -2.96 22.13 15.74
CA HIS A 98 -1.61 21.75 15.32
C HIS A 98 -1.27 20.32 15.76
N GLU A 99 -1.57 19.93 17.01
CA GLU A 99 -1.30 18.57 17.49
C GLU A 99 -2.12 17.52 16.72
N LEU A 100 -3.33 17.88 16.29
CA LEU A 100 -4.18 17.00 15.49
C LEU A 100 -3.64 16.78 14.07
N ASP A 101 -3.19 17.84 13.40
CA ASP A 101 -2.57 17.75 12.07
C ASP A 101 -1.24 16.97 12.13
N LYS A 102 -0.47 17.16 13.20
CA LYS A 102 0.76 16.41 13.48
C LYS A 102 0.47 14.92 13.72
N GLN A 103 -0.53 14.61 14.56
CA GLN A 103 -0.95 13.24 14.82
C GLN A 103 -1.42 12.54 13.54
N LEU A 104 -2.21 13.21 12.71
CA LEU A 104 -2.66 12.67 11.42
C LEU A 104 -1.48 12.42 10.48
N THR A 105 -0.53 13.37 10.40
CA THR A 105 0.67 13.23 9.55
C THR A 105 1.55 12.07 10.00
N VAL A 106 1.78 11.92 11.32
CA VAL A 106 2.53 10.80 11.89
C VAL A 106 1.81 9.48 11.62
N MET A 107 0.49 9.46 11.77
CA MET A 107 -0.30 8.26 11.52
C MET A 107 -0.19 7.79 10.07
N VAL A 108 -0.35 8.70 9.11
CA VAL A 108 -0.20 8.39 7.68
C VAL A 108 1.24 7.96 7.36
N LEU A 109 2.25 8.62 7.93
CA LEU A 109 3.65 8.26 7.70
C LEU A 109 3.98 6.85 8.18
N VAL A 110 3.52 6.47 9.38
CA VAL A 110 3.69 5.12 9.93
C VAL A 110 3.00 4.09 9.05
N GLU A 111 1.77 4.37 8.61
CA GLU A 111 1.03 3.47 7.73
C GLU A 111 1.75 3.24 6.40
N VAL A 112 2.23 4.32 5.77
CA VAL A 112 2.98 4.24 4.50
C VAL A 112 4.29 3.49 4.68
N LEU A 113 4.98 3.65 5.81
CA LEU A 113 6.21 2.91 6.12
C LEU A 113 5.96 1.41 6.31
N ILE A 114 4.92 1.03 7.07
CA ILE A 114 4.54 -0.37 7.27
C ILE A 114 4.18 -1.00 5.93
N ASN A 115 3.36 -0.32 5.13
CA ASN A 115 2.95 -0.78 3.81
C ASN A 115 4.17 -0.95 2.88
N PHE A 116 5.08 0.02 2.84
CA PHE A 116 6.31 -0.08 2.06
C PHE A 116 7.19 -1.27 2.50
N CYS A 117 7.42 -1.43 3.81
CA CYS A 117 8.24 -2.52 4.35
C CYS A 117 7.64 -3.92 4.14
N THR A 118 6.32 -4.03 3.98
CA THR A 118 5.63 -5.32 3.83
C THR A 118 5.35 -5.66 2.36
N VAL A 119 5.01 -4.68 1.53
CA VAL A 119 4.71 -4.89 0.10
C VAL A 119 5.96 -4.99 -0.76
N LEU A 120 7.03 -4.24 -0.44
CA LEU A 120 8.27 -4.28 -1.23
C LEU A 120 8.89 -5.69 -1.26
N PRO A 121 9.09 -6.39 -0.13
CA PRO A 121 9.66 -7.74 -0.15
C PRO A 121 8.79 -8.73 -0.92
N PHE A 122 7.46 -8.60 -0.82
CA PHE A 122 6.53 -9.44 -1.56
C PHE A 122 6.65 -9.19 -3.08
N GLY A 123 6.65 -7.94 -3.52
CA GLY A 123 6.81 -7.58 -4.93
C GLY A 123 8.12 -8.11 -5.52
N ILE A 124 9.23 -7.99 -4.76
CA ILE A 124 10.55 -8.50 -5.16
C ILE A 124 10.53 -10.03 -5.30
N THR A 125 10.06 -10.76 -4.28
CA THR A 125 10.06 -12.23 -4.30
C THR A 125 9.11 -12.79 -5.37
N TYR A 126 7.97 -12.15 -5.59
CA TYR A 126 7.03 -12.51 -6.65
C TYR A 126 7.67 -12.34 -8.04
N MET A 127 8.40 -11.24 -8.25
CA MET A 127 9.17 -10.99 -9.47
C MET A 127 10.23 -12.07 -9.72
N PHE A 128 11.04 -12.37 -8.70
CA PHE A 128 12.04 -13.43 -8.79
C PHE A 128 11.38 -14.78 -9.09
N SER A 129 10.24 -15.10 -8.48
CA SER A 129 9.52 -16.36 -8.75
C SER A 129 9.08 -16.49 -10.21
N LYS A 130 8.75 -15.39 -10.89
CA LYS A 130 8.32 -15.42 -12.30
C LYS A 130 9.52 -15.54 -13.24
N ILE A 131 10.59 -14.79 -13.00
CA ILE A 131 11.82 -14.86 -13.80
C ILE A 131 12.47 -16.25 -13.72
N THR A 132 12.44 -16.86 -12.53
CA THR A 132 13.17 -18.10 -12.23
C THR A 132 12.31 -19.36 -12.40
N ALA A 133 11.05 -19.23 -12.82
CA ALA A 133 10.14 -20.34 -13.04
C ALA A 133 10.67 -21.36 -14.06
N THR A 134 11.49 -20.91 -15.02
CA THR A 134 12.14 -21.73 -16.05
C THR A 134 13.53 -22.25 -15.65
N SER A 135 14.02 -21.91 -14.45
CA SER A 135 15.33 -22.38 -13.98
C SER A 135 15.27 -23.86 -13.59
N SER A 136 16.29 -24.63 -13.96
CA SER A 136 16.38 -26.07 -13.70
C SER A 136 16.79 -26.42 -12.26
N ASP A 137 17.18 -25.43 -11.45
CA ASP A 137 17.63 -25.65 -10.07
C ASP A 137 16.43 -25.73 -9.11
N SER A 138 16.07 -26.95 -8.72
CA SER A 138 14.98 -27.24 -7.81
C SER A 138 15.20 -26.68 -6.38
N VAL A 139 16.46 -26.58 -5.93
CA VAL A 139 16.77 -26.08 -4.58
C VAL A 139 16.55 -24.57 -4.52
N PHE A 140 16.97 -23.87 -5.57
CA PHE A 140 16.76 -22.44 -5.69
C PHE A 140 15.26 -22.09 -5.78
N GLN A 141 14.48 -22.84 -6.57
CA GLN A 141 13.02 -22.66 -6.62
C GLN A 141 12.35 -22.88 -5.25
N ALA A 142 12.79 -23.88 -4.48
CA ALA A 142 12.24 -24.13 -3.15
C ALA A 142 12.48 -22.94 -2.18
N LYS A 143 13.68 -22.34 -2.22
CA LYS A 143 14.02 -21.15 -1.42
C LYS A 143 13.16 -19.95 -1.79
N ILE A 144 12.95 -19.69 -3.08
CA ILE A 144 12.11 -18.58 -3.55
C ILE A 144 10.65 -18.79 -3.13
N ARG A 145 10.12 -20.01 -3.27
CA ARG A 145 8.75 -20.32 -2.83
C ARG A 145 8.56 -20.11 -1.33
N PHE A 146 9.54 -20.53 -0.52
CA PHE A 146 9.50 -20.27 0.92
C PHE A 146 9.52 -18.77 1.23
N ALA A 147 10.41 -18.00 0.61
CA ALA A 147 10.47 -16.55 0.77
C ALA A 147 9.17 -15.85 0.32
N ALA A 148 8.56 -16.30 -0.78
CA ALA A 148 7.27 -15.81 -1.27
C ALA A 148 6.14 -16.07 -0.26
N SER A 149 6.08 -17.26 0.35
CA SER A 149 5.08 -17.57 1.38
C SER A 149 5.24 -16.72 2.64
N VAL A 150 6.47 -16.49 3.08
CA VAL A 150 6.77 -15.64 4.25
C VAL A 150 6.38 -14.19 3.98
N THR A 151 6.81 -13.64 2.84
CA THR A 151 6.49 -12.25 2.46
C THR A 151 5.00 -12.04 2.19
N LEU A 152 4.31 -13.04 1.63
CA LEU A 152 2.86 -13.03 1.49
C LEU A 152 2.14 -13.00 2.84
N SER A 153 2.66 -13.69 3.85
CA SER A 153 2.10 -13.65 5.21
C SER A 153 2.22 -12.24 5.82
N PHE A 154 3.37 -11.58 5.63
CA PHE A 154 3.54 -10.18 6.04
C PHE A 154 2.64 -9.22 5.27
N TYR A 155 2.43 -9.46 3.97
CA TYR A 155 1.49 -8.70 3.17
C TYR A 155 0.06 -8.79 3.71
N TYR A 156 -0.41 -9.98 4.10
CA TYR A 156 -1.75 -10.09 4.71
C TYR A 156 -1.83 -9.42 6.08
N LEU A 157 -0.75 -9.46 6.88
CA LEU A 157 -0.71 -8.73 8.15
C LEU A 157 -0.80 -7.21 7.97
N SER A 158 -0.29 -6.66 6.85
CA SER A 158 -0.42 -5.23 6.57
C SER A 158 -1.87 -4.81 6.31
N CYS A 159 -2.78 -5.70 5.90
CA CYS A 159 -4.20 -5.36 5.84
C CYS A 159 -4.79 -5.02 7.21
N ALA A 160 -4.21 -5.54 8.29
CA ALA A 160 -4.61 -5.20 9.66
C ALA A 160 -3.85 -3.99 10.22
N SER A 161 -2.79 -3.50 9.56
CA SER A 161 -2.00 -2.37 10.08
C SER A 161 -2.82 -1.11 10.33
N PRO A 162 -3.78 -0.68 9.47
CA PRO A 162 -4.52 0.54 9.74
C PRO A 162 -5.22 0.49 11.09
N PHE A 163 -5.87 -0.63 11.41
CA PHE A 163 -6.57 -0.83 12.68
C PHE A 163 -5.63 -0.65 13.89
N TYR A 164 -4.46 -1.28 13.86
CA TYR A 164 -3.48 -1.15 14.93
C TYR A 164 -2.87 0.25 14.98
N THR A 165 -2.59 0.88 13.84
CA THR A 165 -2.07 2.25 13.77
C THR A 165 -3.09 3.24 14.33
N TYR A 166 -4.39 3.10 14.01
CA TYR A 166 -5.46 3.94 14.54
C TYR A 166 -5.57 3.83 16.06
N ILE A 167 -5.49 2.62 16.62
CA ILE A 167 -5.58 2.37 18.07
C ILE A 167 -4.33 2.86 18.82
N CYS A 168 -3.14 2.56 18.30
CA CYS A 168 -1.88 2.85 18.99
C CYS A 168 -1.51 4.34 18.93
N VAL A 169 -1.73 4.99 17.78
CA VAL A 169 -1.28 6.36 17.50
C VAL A 169 -2.34 7.40 17.84
N SER A 170 -3.64 7.08 17.68
CA SER A 170 -4.70 8.04 17.97
C SER A 170 -5.24 7.94 19.40
N GLN A 171 -4.72 8.81 20.28
CA GLN A 171 -5.25 9.00 21.63
C GLN A 171 -6.73 9.45 21.61
N ARG A 172 -7.14 10.20 20.59
CA ARG A 172 -8.51 10.70 20.46
C ARG A 172 -9.50 9.61 20.06
N PHE A 173 -9.12 8.71 19.15
CA PHE A 173 -9.95 7.53 18.81
C PHE A 173 -10.09 6.57 20.01
N ARG A 174 -9.02 6.39 20.80
CA ARG A 174 -9.09 5.60 22.05
C ARG A 174 -10.03 6.16 23.11
N GLN A 175 -10.31 7.46 23.08
CA GLN A 175 -11.22 8.11 24.03
C GLN A 175 -12.69 8.13 23.54
N GLN A 176 -12.94 7.77 22.28
CA GLN A 176 -14.27 7.75 21.66
C GLN A 176 -14.84 6.34 21.44
N LEU A 177 -14.01 5.31 21.64
CA LEU A 177 -14.36 3.89 21.74
C LEU A 177 -14.68 3.53 23.19
#